data_AF-A0A2K6U5H6-F1
#
_entry.id   AF-A0A2K6U5H6-F1
#
_cell.length_a   1.000
_cell.length_b   1.000
_cell.length_c   1.000
_cell.angle_alpha   90.00
_cell.angle_beta   90.00
_cell.angle_gamma   90.00
#
_symmetry.space_group_name_H-M   'P 1'
#
loop_
_entity.id
_entity.type
_entity.pdbx_description
1 polymer ?
#
loop_
_entity_poly.entity_id
_entity_poly.type
_entity_poly.pdbx_seq_one_letter_code
_entity_poly.pdbx_strand_id
1 'polypeptide(L)'
;MSLLTAETFSLQFNNRRQRRKKGTYYPKRTYLCYQLTPRNGSTPTRGYFKNKKNCHVEICFIDKIASMELDKTQCYDVTCYLTWSPCPSCAQKLAAFAKAQDHLNLRIFASRLYYHWRRSYQKGLQLLWESQIPVEVMGLPEFTDCWENFVDHGKPPPFNPSEKLQKLGEASQSIKRRLERIKVRRCPAAAHCLLTARLGPTPDHASAHCSSPYFFFLLYLFYSIHPIIKYHRLGDS
;
A
#
# COMPACT_ATOMS: atom_id res chain seq x y z
N MET A 1 14.90 -24.00 2.94
CA MET A 1 13.66 -23.20 2.98
C MET A 1 12.59 -23.93 2.19
N SER A 2 11.33 -23.97 2.63
CA SER A 2 10.24 -24.46 1.78
C SER A 2 9.95 -23.45 0.68
N LEU A 3 10.00 -23.88 -0.59
CA LEU A 3 9.66 -23.06 -1.76
C LEU A 3 8.20 -23.30 -2.17
N LEU A 4 7.62 -22.34 -2.91
CA LEU A 4 6.32 -22.47 -3.55
C LEU A 4 6.46 -23.25 -4.86
N THR A 5 5.46 -24.04 -5.23
CA THR A 5 5.41 -24.57 -6.61
C THR A 5 5.05 -23.44 -7.58
N ALA A 6 5.53 -23.56 -8.83
CA ALA A 6 5.19 -22.63 -9.90
C ALA A 6 3.66 -22.46 -10.10
N GLU A 7 2.91 -23.55 -9.98
CA GLU A 7 1.45 -23.55 -10.03
C GLU A 7 0.83 -22.76 -8.87
N THR A 8 1.35 -22.96 -7.65
CA THR A 8 0.89 -22.21 -6.47
C THR A 8 1.09 -20.73 -6.67
N PHE A 9 2.27 -20.30 -7.13
CA PHE A 9 2.53 -18.90 -7.46
C PHE A 9 1.54 -18.39 -8.51
N SER A 10 1.42 -19.11 -9.63
CA SER A 10 0.58 -18.74 -10.77
C SER A 10 -0.89 -18.56 -10.40
N LEU A 11 -1.41 -19.40 -9.51
CA LEU A 11 -2.80 -19.36 -9.04
C LEU A 11 -3.01 -18.31 -7.96
N GLN A 12 -2.14 -18.28 -6.95
CA GLN A 12 -2.34 -17.48 -5.74
C GLN A 12 -1.94 -16.02 -5.92
N PHE A 13 -0.93 -15.71 -6.72
CA PHE A 13 -0.52 -14.32 -7.05
C PHE A 13 -1.28 -13.75 -8.26
N ASN A 14 -2.20 -14.49 -8.86
CA ASN A 14 -3.03 -14.01 -9.97
C ASN A 14 -3.89 -12.79 -9.60
N ASN A 15 -3.49 -11.61 -10.05
CA ASN A 15 -4.15 -10.34 -9.76
C ASN A 15 -5.33 -9.99 -10.70
N ARG A 16 -5.60 -10.82 -11.72
CA ARG A 16 -6.74 -10.59 -12.61
C ARG A 16 -8.06 -10.74 -11.86
N ARG A 17 -8.99 -9.84 -12.15
CA ARG A 17 -10.41 -9.95 -11.76
C ARG A 17 -11.01 -11.14 -12.51
N GLN A 18 -11.08 -12.29 -11.86
CA GLN A 18 -11.83 -13.41 -12.42
C GLN A 18 -13.32 -13.07 -12.34
N ARG A 19 -13.97 -12.88 -13.49
CA ARG A 19 -15.43 -13.03 -13.57
C ARG A 19 -15.73 -14.46 -13.11
N ARG A 20 -16.75 -14.64 -12.25
CA ARG A 20 -17.22 -15.95 -11.80
C ARG A 20 -17.57 -16.78 -13.04
N LYS A 21 -16.64 -17.59 -13.55
CA LYS A 21 -16.97 -18.66 -14.51
C LYS A 21 -17.50 -19.83 -13.69
N LYS A 22 -18.72 -20.28 -13.99
CA LYS A 22 -19.27 -21.54 -13.46
C LYS A 22 -18.30 -22.68 -13.84
N GLY A 23 -17.91 -23.52 -12.88
CA GLY A 23 -17.26 -24.81 -13.15
C GLY A 23 -15.88 -25.06 -12.52
N THR A 24 -15.03 -24.04 -12.30
CA THR A 24 -13.70 -24.25 -11.68
C THR A 24 -13.41 -23.19 -10.62
N TYR A 25 -13.89 -23.43 -9.39
CA TYR A 25 -13.62 -22.56 -8.26
C TYR A 25 -12.30 -22.98 -7.57
N TYR A 26 -11.22 -22.27 -7.85
CA TYR A 26 -10.01 -22.36 -7.04
C TYR A 26 -10.00 -21.20 -6.02
N PRO A 27 -10.11 -21.47 -4.70
CA PRO A 27 -10.13 -20.41 -3.71
C PRO A 27 -8.76 -19.72 -3.66
N LYS A 28 -8.74 -18.41 -3.95
CA LYS A 28 -7.56 -17.56 -3.77
C LYS A 28 -7.29 -17.40 -2.28
N ARG A 29 -6.36 -18.18 -1.75
CA ARG A 29 -5.92 -18.13 -0.35
C ARG A 29 -4.95 -16.97 -0.17
N THR A 30 -4.83 -16.52 1.07
CA THR A 30 -3.84 -15.50 1.43
C THR A 30 -2.50 -16.17 1.68
N TYR A 31 -1.50 -15.80 0.89
CA TYR A 31 -0.08 -16.04 1.10
C TYR A 31 0.64 -14.72 1.39
N LEU A 32 1.69 -14.81 2.21
CA LEU A 32 2.68 -13.78 2.50
C LEU A 32 4.06 -14.40 2.34
N CYS A 33 4.85 -13.92 1.38
CA CYS A 33 6.28 -14.22 1.27
C CYS A 33 7.05 -13.06 1.88
N TYR A 34 8.04 -13.33 2.75
CA TYR A 34 8.85 -12.29 3.35
C TYR A 34 10.34 -12.53 3.10
N GLN A 35 11.07 -11.43 2.94
CA GLN A 35 12.52 -11.38 2.92
C GLN A 35 12.98 -10.39 3.99
N LEU A 36 13.82 -10.86 4.91
CA LEU A 36 14.49 -10.07 5.94
C LEU A 36 15.96 -9.93 5.55
N THR A 37 16.37 -8.71 5.20
CA THR A 37 17.71 -8.39 4.73
C THR A 37 18.42 -7.53 5.77
N PRO A 38 19.47 -8.04 6.43
CA PRO A 38 20.33 -7.23 7.30
C PRO A 38 21.10 -6.18 6.50
N ARG A 39 21.17 -4.93 6.96
CA ARG A 39 21.87 -3.86 6.24
C ARG A 39 23.40 -3.97 6.26
N ASN A 40 23.95 -4.81 7.12
CA ASN A 40 25.39 -5.10 7.16
C ASN A 40 25.87 -6.02 6.01
N GLY A 41 24.98 -6.42 5.09
CA GLY A 41 25.31 -7.29 3.96
C GLY A 41 25.26 -8.79 4.26
N SER A 42 24.80 -9.17 5.46
CA SER A 42 24.60 -10.59 5.80
C SER A 42 23.53 -11.24 4.92
N THR A 43 23.57 -12.58 4.87
CA THR A 43 22.65 -13.36 4.03
C THR A 43 21.18 -13.09 4.40
N PRO A 44 20.30 -12.76 3.42
CA PRO A 44 18.89 -12.55 3.69
C PRO A 44 18.19 -13.82 4.17
N THR A 45 17.31 -13.67 5.17
CA THR A 45 16.41 -14.74 5.61
C THR A 45 15.08 -14.64 4.88
N ARG A 46 14.59 -15.76 4.35
CA ARG A 46 13.35 -15.80 3.57
C ARG A 46 12.40 -16.86 4.12
N GLY A 47 11.10 -16.62 3.91
CA GLY A 47 10.07 -17.59 4.24
C GLY A 47 8.71 -17.19 3.68
N TYR A 48 7.73 -18.09 3.80
CA TYR A 48 6.35 -17.75 3.46
C TYR A 48 5.35 -18.35 4.45
N PHE A 49 4.20 -17.69 4.57
CA PHE A 49 3.04 -18.15 5.29
C PHE A 49 1.86 -18.31 4.35
N LYS A 50 1.02 -19.31 4.63
CA LYS A 50 -0.30 -19.47 4.02
C LYS A 50 -1.35 -19.41 5.12
N ASN A 51 -2.51 -18.83 4.79
CA ASN A 51 -3.61 -18.72 5.73
C ASN A 51 -3.98 -20.12 6.26
N LYS A 52 -3.99 -20.28 7.60
CA LYS A 52 -4.46 -21.48 8.29
C LYS A 52 -5.82 -21.16 8.92
N LYS A 53 -6.65 -22.17 9.17
CA LYS A 53 -7.92 -21.97 9.91
C LYS A 53 -7.58 -21.20 11.20
N ASN A 54 -8.09 -19.98 11.31
CA ASN A 54 -7.94 -19.05 12.46
C ASN A 54 -6.60 -18.29 12.64
N CYS A 55 -5.63 -18.32 11.71
CA CYS A 55 -4.46 -17.41 11.74
C CYS A 55 -4.32 -16.64 10.43
N HIS A 56 -4.46 -15.32 10.49
CA HIS A 56 -4.08 -14.42 9.40
C HIS A 56 -2.56 -14.47 9.19
N VAL A 57 -2.12 -14.46 7.93
CA VAL A 57 -0.69 -14.63 7.59
C VAL A 57 0.20 -13.52 8.15
N GLU A 58 -0.36 -12.32 8.33
CA GLU A 58 0.33 -11.16 8.90
C GLU A 58 0.65 -11.37 10.39
N ILE A 59 -0.22 -12.08 11.12
CA ILE A 59 -0.01 -12.37 12.55
C ILE A 59 1.05 -13.45 12.70
N CYS A 60 0.90 -14.53 11.93
CA CYS A 60 1.89 -15.59 11.84
C CYS A 60 3.28 -15.05 11.42
N PHE A 61 3.34 -13.99 10.59
CA PHE A 61 4.57 -13.26 10.26
C PHE A 61 5.14 -12.46 11.44
N ILE A 62 4.31 -11.66 12.11
CA ILE A 62 4.73 -10.88 13.30
C ILE A 62 5.34 -11.81 14.35
N ASP A 63 4.64 -12.89 14.69
CA ASP A 63 5.09 -13.85 15.71
C ASP A 63 6.43 -14.48 15.32
N LYS A 64 6.63 -14.77 14.02
CA LYS A 64 7.88 -15.34 13.53
C LYS A 64 9.04 -14.35 13.64
N ILE A 65 8.86 -13.08 13.27
CA ILE A 65 9.93 -12.09 13.37
C ILE A 65 10.25 -11.81 14.84
N ALA A 66 9.24 -11.70 15.70
CA ALA A 66 9.43 -11.54 17.13
C ALA A 66 10.22 -12.71 17.76
N SER A 67 10.08 -13.93 17.22
CA SER A 67 10.81 -15.11 17.69
C SER A 67 12.23 -15.26 17.12
N MET A 68 12.69 -14.38 16.22
CA MET A 68 13.99 -14.52 15.55
C MET A 68 15.16 -13.94 16.35
N GLU A 69 14.92 -13.38 17.55
CA GLU A 69 15.95 -12.77 18.41
C GLU A 69 16.93 -11.88 17.63
N LEU A 70 16.40 -10.99 16.81
CA LEU A 70 17.19 -10.10 15.96
C LEU A 70 18.05 -9.15 16.81
N ASP A 71 19.26 -8.87 16.33
CA ASP A 71 20.16 -7.92 16.96
C ASP A 71 19.64 -6.49 16.77
N LYS A 72 19.12 -5.91 17.86
CA LYS A 72 18.51 -4.57 17.87
C LYS A 72 19.49 -3.44 17.57
N THR A 73 20.79 -3.69 17.60
CA THR A 73 21.81 -2.70 17.21
C THR A 73 21.92 -2.58 15.69
N GLN A 74 21.39 -3.54 14.93
CA GLN A 74 21.42 -3.57 13.48
C GLN A 74 20.08 -3.15 12.89
N CYS A 75 20.13 -2.49 11.74
CA CYS A 75 18.94 -2.22 10.94
C CYS A 75 18.67 -3.35 9.95
N TYR A 76 17.40 -3.71 9.79
CA TYR A 76 16.95 -4.71 8.83
C TYR A 76 15.91 -4.11 7.89
N ASP A 77 15.98 -4.48 6.62
CA ASP A 77 14.94 -4.21 5.64
C ASP A 77 14.08 -5.45 5.49
N VAL A 78 12.76 -5.31 5.69
CA VAL A 78 11.82 -6.41 5.61
C VAL A 78 10.83 -6.15 4.49
N THR A 79 10.90 -6.97 3.45
CA THR A 79 10.00 -6.89 2.29
C THR A 79 8.97 -8.01 2.35
N CYS A 80 7.68 -7.66 2.28
CA CYS A 80 6.58 -8.61 2.27
C CYS A 80 5.81 -8.57 0.95
N TYR A 81 5.69 -9.72 0.27
CA TYR A 81 4.83 -9.92 -0.89
C TYR A 81 3.56 -10.66 -0.48
N LEU A 82 2.44 -9.94 -0.47
CA LEU A 82 1.13 -10.46 -0.14
C LEU A 82 0.27 -10.67 -1.37
N THR A 83 -0.45 -11.79 -1.38
CA THR A 83 -1.48 -12.06 -2.38
C THR A 83 -2.73 -11.17 -2.24
N TRP A 84 -3.05 -10.72 -1.02
CA TRP A 84 -4.14 -9.81 -0.70
C TRP A 84 -3.64 -8.78 0.33
N SER A 85 -4.00 -7.50 0.16
CA SER A 85 -3.67 -6.46 1.14
C SER A 85 -4.23 -6.78 2.52
N PRO A 86 -3.59 -6.32 3.61
CA PRO A 86 -4.00 -6.66 4.96
C PRO A 86 -5.39 -6.15 5.31
N CYS A 87 -6.06 -6.86 6.21
CA CYS A 87 -7.32 -6.41 6.80
C CYS A 87 -7.09 -5.34 7.90
N PRO A 88 -8.11 -4.60 8.35
CA PRO A 88 -7.93 -3.49 9.30
C PRO A 88 -7.27 -3.90 10.62
N SER A 89 -7.63 -5.06 11.18
CA SER A 89 -7.04 -5.55 12.42
C SER A 89 -5.58 -5.98 12.24
N CYS A 90 -5.24 -6.61 11.10
CA CYS A 90 -3.84 -6.91 10.76
C CYS A 90 -3.03 -5.63 10.56
N ALA A 91 -3.60 -4.61 9.91
CA ALA A 91 -2.92 -3.33 9.70
C ALA A 91 -2.58 -2.64 11.03
N GLN A 92 -3.51 -2.64 12.00
CA GLN A 92 -3.24 -2.12 13.34
C GLN A 92 -2.12 -2.88 14.05
N LYS A 93 -2.13 -4.21 13.98
CA LYS A 93 -1.08 -5.03 14.60
C LYS A 93 0.28 -4.86 13.93
N LEU A 94 0.33 -4.74 12.60
CA LEU A 94 1.56 -4.43 11.86
C LEU A 94 2.13 -3.05 12.23
N ALA A 95 1.27 -2.04 12.35
CA ALA A 95 1.67 -0.70 12.78
C ALA A 95 2.24 -0.70 14.21
N ALA A 96 1.55 -1.39 15.15
CA ALA A 96 2.04 -1.54 16.52
C ALA A 96 3.37 -2.30 16.58
N PHE A 97 3.51 -3.36 15.77
CA PHE A 97 4.74 -4.14 15.66
C PHE A 97 5.90 -3.29 15.13
N ALA A 98 5.73 -2.56 14.04
CA ALA A 98 6.78 -1.71 13.48
C ALA A 98 7.18 -0.60 14.45
N LYS A 99 6.23 0.00 15.17
CA LYS A 99 6.53 0.99 16.21
C LYS A 99 7.35 0.40 17.37
N ALA A 100 7.13 -0.86 17.73
CA ALA A 100 7.88 -1.56 18.77
C ALA A 100 9.26 -2.06 18.32
N GLN A 101 9.49 -2.13 17.00
CA GLN A 101 10.72 -2.64 16.39
C GLN A 101 11.27 -1.59 15.40
N ASP A 102 11.70 -0.45 15.94
CA ASP A 102 12.19 0.73 15.20
C ASP A 102 13.40 0.45 14.29
N HIS A 103 14.18 -0.58 14.59
CA HIS A 103 15.28 -1.07 13.76
C HIS A 103 14.82 -1.89 12.53
N LEU A 104 13.52 -2.15 12.37
CA LEU A 104 12.95 -2.86 11.22
C LEU A 104 12.26 -1.91 10.24
N ASN A 105 12.72 -1.90 9.00
CA ASN A 105 12.12 -1.14 7.91
C ASN A 105 11.18 -2.04 7.09
N LEU A 106 9.90 -2.04 7.46
CA LEU A 106 8.90 -2.91 6.84
C LEU A 106 8.30 -2.29 5.56
N ARG A 107 8.31 -3.03 4.45
CA ARG A 107 7.68 -2.67 3.18
C ARG A 107 6.72 -3.75 2.73
N ILE A 108 5.52 -3.35 2.29
CA ILE A 108 4.45 -4.28 1.92
C ILE A 108 4.05 -4.08 0.46
N PHE A 109 4.11 -5.16 -0.31
CA PHE A 109 3.60 -5.20 -1.68
C PHE A 109 2.43 -6.17 -1.77
N ALA A 110 1.28 -5.71 -2.26
CA ALA A 110 0.09 -6.52 -2.43
C ALA A 110 -0.22 -6.79 -3.91
N SER A 111 -0.41 -8.04 -4.29
CA SER A 111 -0.89 -8.43 -5.62
C SER A 111 -2.31 -7.92 -5.88
N ARG A 112 -3.17 -7.92 -4.85
CA ARG A 112 -4.57 -7.50 -4.92
C ARG A 112 -4.97 -6.71 -3.67
N LEU A 113 -5.92 -5.80 -3.82
CA LEU A 113 -6.47 -5.04 -2.69
C LEU A 113 -7.72 -5.73 -2.13
N TYR A 114 -7.67 -6.14 -0.86
CA TYR A 114 -8.75 -6.83 -0.17
C TYR A 114 -9.82 -5.85 0.30
N TYR A 115 -11.08 -6.12 -0.03
CA TYR A 115 -12.25 -5.28 0.29
C TYR A 115 -12.02 -3.77 0.11
N HIS A 116 -11.28 -3.38 -0.92
CA HIS A 116 -10.80 -2.01 -1.16
C HIS A 116 -11.90 -0.96 -1.35
N TRP A 117 -13.16 -1.38 -1.49
CA TRP A 117 -14.34 -0.50 -1.54
C TRP A 117 -14.89 -0.15 -0.15
N ARG A 118 -14.55 -0.91 0.89
CA ARG A 118 -14.98 -0.65 2.27
C ARG A 118 -14.09 0.41 2.93
N ARG A 119 -14.70 1.37 3.62
CA ARG A 119 -13.98 2.47 4.30
C ARG A 119 -13.04 1.97 5.40
N SER A 120 -13.42 0.95 6.17
CA SER A 120 -12.56 0.38 7.22
C SER A 120 -11.26 -0.21 6.67
N TYR A 121 -11.31 -0.87 5.51
CA TYR A 121 -10.13 -1.41 4.83
C TYR A 121 -9.24 -0.29 4.27
N GLN A 122 -9.83 0.77 3.73
CA GLN A 122 -9.08 1.95 3.29
C GLN A 122 -8.36 2.63 4.45
N LYS A 123 -9.04 2.82 5.59
CA LYS A 123 -8.44 3.35 6.82
C LYS A 123 -7.30 2.48 7.34
N GLY A 124 -7.43 1.15 7.27
CA GLY A 124 -6.35 0.24 7.63
C GLY A 124 -5.09 0.44 6.78
N LEU A 125 -5.24 0.63 5.47
CA LEU A 125 -4.10 0.93 4.58
C LEU A 125 -3.52 2.33 4.88
N GLN A 126 -4.36 3.31 5.17
CA GLN A 126 -3.93 4.66 5.54
C GLN A 126 -3.13 4.67 6.85
N LEU A 127 -3.56 3.91 7.85
CA LEU A 127 -2.82 3.72 9.10
C LEU A 127 -1.41 3.19 8.86
N LEU A 128 -1.22 2.25 7.92
CA LEU A 128 0.10 1.73 7.59
C LEU A 128 1.01 2.82 7.00
N TRP A 129 0.51 3.64 6.07
CA TRP A 129 1.28 4.77 5.53
C TRP A 129 1.62 5.81 6.61
N GLU A 130 0.67 6.13 7.50
CA GLU A 130 0.90 7.03 8.63
C GLU A 130 1.93 6.47 9.62
N SER A 131 2.05 5.14 9.70
CA SER A 131 3.04 4.43 10.51
C SER A 131 4.34 4.16 9.76
N GLN A 132 4.61 4.86 8.66
CA GLN A 132 5.83 4.72 7.85
C GLN A 132 6.03 3.33 7.22
N ILE A 133 4.97 2.53 7.09
CA ILE A 133 4.99 1.23 6.41
C ILE A 133 4.42 1.44 4.99
N PRO A 134 5.26 1.57 3.95
CA PRO A 134 4.77 1.71 2.59
C PRO A 134 4.01 0.46 2.16
N VAL A 135 2.74 0.66 1.81
CA VAL A 135 1.93 -0.35 1.11
C VAL A 135 1.79 0.04 -0.35
N GLU A 136 2.23 -0.86 -1.24
CA GLU A 136 2.18 -0.69 -2.69
C GLU A 136 1.56 -1.91 -3.38
N VAL A 137 1.25 -1.78 -4.66
CA VAL A 137 0.75 -2.90 -5.47
C VAL A 137 1.93 -3.50 -6.24
N MET A 138 2.05 -4.83 -6.20
CA MET A 138 3.08 -5.56 -6.95
C MET A 138 3.00 -5.24 -8.45
N GLY A 139 4.10 -4.70 -9.00
CA GLY A 139 4.37 -4.55 -10.42
C GLY A 139 5.18 -5.72 -10.97
N LEU A 140 5.66 -5.56 -12.21
CA LEU A 140 6.57 -6.55 -12.82
C LEU A 140 7.80 -6.82 -11.94
N PRO A 141 8.53 -5.80 -11.41
CA PRO A 141 9.73 -6.05 -10.60
C PRO A 141 9.43 -6.89 -9.36
N GLU A 142 8.35 -6.58 -8.63
CA GLU A 142 7.98 -7.31 -7.42
C GLU A 142 7.48 -8.73 -7.72
N PHE A 143 6.81 -8.95 -8.85
CA PHE A 143 6.43 -10.29 -9.27
C PHE A 143 7.64 -11.12 -9.68
N THR A 144 8.61 -10.52 -10.38
CA THR A 144 9.85 -11.17 -10.78
C THR A 144 10.69 -11.55 -9.56
N ASP A 145 10.93 -10.61 -8.64
CA ASP A 145 11.67 -10.91 -7.40
C ASP A 145 10.98 -12.01 -6.58
N CYS A 146 9.65 -11.93 -6.43
CA CYS A 146 8.91 -12.95 -5.70
C CYS A 146 8.95 -14.31 -6.40
N TRP A 147 9.04 -14.35 -7.73
CA TRP A 147 9.19 -15.59 -8.50
C TRP A 147 10.56 -16.21 -8.28
N GLU A 148 11.63 -15.43 -8.47
CA GLU A 148 13.02 -15.89 -8.36
C GLU A 148 13.39 -16.37 -6.95
N ASN A 149 12.89 -15.69 -5.91
CA ASN A 149 13.31 -15.95 -4.53
C ASN A 149 12.44 -16.94 -3.77
N PHE A 150 11.21 -17.20 -4.22
CA PHE A 150 10.23 -18.01 -3.46
C PHE A 150 9.62 -19.17 -4.23
N VAL A 151 9.91 -19.34 -5.53
CA VAL A 151 9.40 -20.45 -6.33
C VAL A 151 10.48 -21.51 -6.54
N ASP A 152 10.06 -22.77 -6.50
CA ASP A 152 10.92 -23.91 -6.82
C ASP A 152 11.14 -23.98 -8.34
N HIS A 153 12.40 -23.85 -8.75
CA HIS A 153 12.85 -23.95 -10.13
C HIS A 153 13.42 -25.33 -10.49
N GLY A 154 13.39 -26.30 -9.57
CA GLY A 154 13.88 -27.66 -9.82
C GLY A 154 13.04 -28.45 -10.83
N LYS A 155 11.82 -27.99 -11.14
CA LYS A 155 10.95 -28.55 -12.19
C LYS A 155 10.50 -27.47 -13.15
N PRO A 156 10.41 -27.76 -14.46
CA PRO A 156 9.89 -26.80 -15.42
C PRO A 156 8.42 -26.48 -15.11
N PRO A 157 8.04 -25.19 -15.13
CA PRO A 157 6.66 -24.79 -14.89
C PRO A 157 5.76 -25.20 -16.07
N PRO A 158 4.46 -25.50 -15.84
CA PRO A 158 3.53 -25.90 -16.89
C PRO A 158 3.06 -24.72 -17.77
N PHE A 159 3.74 -23.58 -17.70
CA PHE A 159 3.41 -22.35 -18.42
C PHE A 159 4.70 -21.55 -18.67
N ASN A 160 4.68 -20.63 -19.64
CA ASN A 160 5.79 -19.69 -19.86
C ASN A 160 5.88 -18.65 -18.72
N PRO A 161 6.98 -18.63 -17.92
CA PRO A 161 7.10 -17.69 -16.80
C PRO A 161 7.16 -16.23 -17.21
N SER A 162 7.89 -15.91 -18.28
CA SER A 162 8.06 -14.54 -18.77
C SER A 162 6.71 -13.93 -19.17
N GLU A 163 5.94 -14.66 -19.99
CA GLU A 163 4.59 -14.23 -20.35
C GLU A 163 3.67 -14.10 -19.13
N LYS A 164 3.80 -15.02 -18.16
CA LYS A 164 2.98 -14.98 -16.94
C LYS A 164 3.27 -13.73 -16.12
N LEU A 165 4.55 -13.40 -15.91
CA LEU A 165 4.99 -12.22 -15.16
C LEU A 165 4.58 -10.93 -15.86
N GLN A 166 4.74 -10.84 -17.19
CA GLN A 166 4.27 -9.72 -17.99
C GLN A 166 2.76 -9.49 -17.82
N LYS A 167 1.96 -10.57 -17.96
CA LYS A 167 0.50 -10.53 -17.79
C LYS A 167 0.07 -10.08 -16.39
N LEU A 168 0.86 -10.36 -15.35
CA LEU A 168 0.63 -9.89 -13.98
C LEU A 168 0.99 -8.41 -13.83
N GLY A 169 2.12 -7.98 -14.39
CA GLY A 169 2.57 -6.58 -14.40
C GLY A 169 1.57 -5.65 -15.12
N GLU A 170 1.05 -6.05 -16.28
CA GLU A 170 0.03 -5.29 -17.01
C GLU A 170 -1.28 -5.17 -16.22
N ALA A 171 -1.74 -6.28 -15.64
CA ALA A 171 -2.98 -6.32 -14.88
C ALA A 171 -2.91 -5.47 -13.59
N SER A 172 -1.72 -5.30 -13.02
CA SER A 172 -1.52 -4.53 -11.79
C SER A 172 -1.76 -3.04 -11.97
N GLN A 173 -1.65 -2.50 -13.20
CA GLN A 173 -1.81 -1.07 -13.48
C GLN A 173 -3.18 -0.52 -13.04
N SER A 174 -4.25 -1.29 -13.28
CA SER A 174 -5.59 -0.91 -12.83
C SER A 174 -5.73 -0.88 -11.30
N ILE A 175 -4.98 -1.75 -10.62
CA ILE A 175 -4.97 -1.90 -9.16
C ILE A 175 -4.12 -0.78 -8.54
N LYS A 176 -2.96 -0.46 -9.13
CA LYS A 176 -2.11 0.69 -8.79
C LYS A 176 -2.92 1.98 -8.82
N ARG A 177 -3.61 2.27 -9.93
CA ARG A 177 -4.53 3.42 -10.04
C ARG A 177 -5.61 3.44 -8.96
N ARG A 178 -6.11 2.27 -8.53
CA ARG A 178 -7.09 2.19 -7.44
C ARG A 178 -6.45 2.50 -6.09
N LEU A 179 -5.23 2.02 -5.82
CA LEU A 179 -4.52 2.31 -4.58
C LEU A 179 -4.21 3.80 -4.44
N GLU A 180 -3.78 4.46 -5.51
CA GLU A 180 -3.51 5.91 -5.51
C GLU A 180 -4.77 6.71 -5.15
N ARG A 181 -5.95 6.31 -5.65
CA ARG A 181 -7.23 6.94 -5.24
C ARG A 181 -7.58 6.73 -3.76
N ILE A 182 -7.02 5.71 -3.10
CA ILE A 182 -7.22 5.46 -1.66
C ILE A 182 -6.22 6.29 -0.83
N LYS A 183 -4.99 6.50 -1.34
CA LYS A 183 -3.97 7.35 -0.71
C LYS A 183 -4.42 8.80 -0.63
N VAL A 184 -5.08 9.33 -1.67
CA VAL A 184 -5.61 10.70 -1.67
C VAL A 184 -6.64 10.84 -0.54
N ARG A 185 -6.25 11.49 0.55
CA ARG A 185 -7.16 11.94 1.60
C ARG A 185 -8.17 12.89 0.97
N ARG A 186 -9.39 12.43 0.73
CA ARG A 186 -10.51 13.34 0.51
C ARG A 186 -10.81 14.00 1.84
N CYS A 187 -10.21 15.16 2.11
CA CYS A 187 -10.72 16.07 3.13
C CYS A 187 -12.13 16.51 2.68
N PRO A 188 -13.21 16.15 3.39
CA PRO A 188 -14.55 16.63 3.06
C PRO A 188 -14.61 18.15 3.12
N ALA A 189 -13.84 18.76 4.03
CA ALA A 189 -13.68 20.20 4.16
C ALA A 189 -13.13 20.87 2.89
N ALA A 190 -12.23 20.23 2.14
CA ALA A 190 -11.70 20.80 0.90
C ALA A 190 -12.75 20.82 -0.22
N ALA A 191 -13.60 19.79 -0.29
CA ALA A 191 -14.71 19.75 -1.24
C ALA A 191 -15.81 20.77 -0.88
N HIS A 192 -16.09 20.95 0.42
CA HIS A 192 -16.99 22.00 0.91
C HIS A 192 -16.44 23.40 0.64
N CYS A 193 -15.16 23.67 0.96
CA CYS A 193 -14.50 24.94 0.65
C CYS A 193 -14.44 25.26 -0.85
N LEU A 194 -14.22 24.26 -1.72
CA LEU A 194 -14.25 24.44 -3.18
C LEU A 194 -15.66 24.74 -3.70
N LEU A 195 -16.70 24.16 -3.08
CA LEU A 195 -18.09 24.47 -3.42
C LEU A 195 -18.46 25.88 -2.95
N THR A 196 -18.11 26.26 -1.71
CA THR A 196 -18.40 27.60 -1.18
C THR A 196 -17.61 28.69 -1.89
N ALA A 197 -16.37 28.42 -2.31
CA ALA A 197 -15.58 29.35 -3.12
C ALA A 197 -16.15 29.57 -4.53
N ARG A 198 -16.89 28.59 -5.08
CA ARG A 198 -17.58 28.72 -6.38
C ARG A 198 -18.95 29.40 -6.28
N LEU A 199 -19.58 29.36 -5.11
CA LEU A 199 -20.93 29.91 -4.90
C LEU A 199 -20.93 31.35 -4.37
N GLY A 200 -19.76 31.92 -4.09
CA GLY A 200 -19.64 33.23 -3.45
C GLY A 200 -20.08 33.20 -1.98
N PRO A 201 -19.71 34.20 -1.17
CA PRO A 201 -20.14 34.28 0.22
C PRO A 201 -21.66 34.51 0.27
N THR A 202 -22.39 33.57 0.86
CA THR A 202 -23.74 33.87 1.37
C THR A 202 -23.60 34.48 2.76
N PRO A 203 -24.26 35.62 3.03
CA PRO A 203 -24.31 36.17 4.37
C PRO A 203 -25.30 35.31 5.14
N ASP A 204 -24.81 34.27 5.81
CA ASP A 204 -25.40 33.69 7.02
C ASP A 204 -24.82 32.29 7.21
N HIS A 205 -23.71 32.20 7.96
CA HIS A 205 -23.43 31.18 8.97
C HIS A 205 -22.02 31.45 9.51
N ALA A 206 -21.95 32.35 10.49
CA ALA A 206 -20.83 32.40 11.43
C ALA A 206 -20.86 31.12 12.29
N SER A 207 -19.70 30.47 12.41
CA SER A 207 -19.36 29.38 13.36
C SER A 207 -18.91 28.09 12.68
N ALA A 208 -17.67 28.09 12.19
CA ALA A 208 -16.85 26.88 12.14
C ALA A 208 -15.38 27.31 12.17
N HIS A 209 -14.81 27.44 13.38
CA HIS A 209 -13.36 27.56 13.53
C HIS A 209 -12.71 26.29 12.98
N CYS A 210 -12.17 26.39 11.76
CA CYS A 210 -11.35 25.36 11.15
C CYS A 210 -9.91 25.58 11.59
N SER A 211 -9.48 24.92 12.66
CA SER A 211 -8.13 24.97 13.21
C SER A 211 -7.13 24.17 12.36
N SER A 212 -7.15 24.34 11.03
CA SER A 212 -6.20 23.69 10.13
C SER A 212 -5.09 24.68 9.74
N PRO A 213 -3.80 24.37 10.02
CA PRO A 213 -2.69 25.25 9.67
C PRO A 213 -2.53 25.49 8.16
N TYR A 214 -3.19 24.67 7.32
CA TYR A 214 -3.22 24.84 5.86
C TYR A 214 -4.21 25.94 5.39
N PHE A 215 -5.20 26.29 6.20
CA PHE A 215 -6.18 27.33 5.84
C PHE A 215 -5.54 28.72 5.89
N PHE A 216 -4.71 28.98 6.90
CA PHE A 216 -3.93 30.22 7.00
C PHE A 216 -2.89 30.35 5.89
N PHE A 217 -2.27 29.23 5.47
CA PHE A 217 -1.27 29.24 4.39
C PHE A 217 -1.88 29.60 3.01
N LEU A 218 -3.10 29.10 2.73
CA LEU A 218 -3.81 29.41 1.49
C LEU A 218 -4.38 30.85 1.48
N LEU A 219 -4.86 31.35 2.62
CA LEU A 219 -5.26 32.76 2.75
C LEU A 219 -4.06 33.71 2.55
N TYR A 220 -2.90 33.38 3.12
CA TYR A 220 -1.68 34.17 2.96
C TYR A 220 -1.24 34.24 1.49
N LEU A 221 -1.27 33.12 0.76
CA LEU A 221 -0.99 33.10 -0.68
C LEU A 221 -2.02 33.89 -1.50
N PHE A 222 -3.30 33.85 -1.13
CA PHE A 222 -4.34 34.64 -1.82
C PHE A 222 -4.16 36.16 -1.61
N TYR A 223 -3.83 36.59 -0.39
CA TYR A 223 -3.61 38.00 -0.08
C TYR A 223 -2.23 38.52 -0.52
N SER A 224 -1.20 37.67 -0.59
CA SER A 224 0.13 38.07 -1.05
C SER A 224 0.28 38.13 -2.59
N ILE A 225 -0.62 37.51 -3.37
CA ILE A 225 -0.53 37.48 -4.85
C ILE A 225 -1.47 38.51 -5.53
N HIS A 226 -2.26 39.26 -4.75
CA HIS A 226 -3.11 40.36 -5.27
C HIS A 226 -2.80 41.69 -4.57
N PRO A 227 -1.61 42.28 -4.82
CA PRO A 227 -1.61 43.68 -5.19
C PRO A 227 -0.51 44.02 -6.22
N ILE A 228 -0.59 43.52 -7.46
CA ILE A 228 0.24 44.05 -8.57
C ILE A 228 -0.57 44.09 -9.88
N ILE A 229 -1.79 44.61 -9.88
CA ILE A 229 -2.45 45.08 -11.11
C ILE A 229 -3.32 46.30 -10.76
N LYS A 230 -2.67 47.43 -10.49
CA LYS A 230 -3.22 48.79 -10.62
C LYS A 230 -2.08 49.74 -10.26
N TYR A 231 -1.41 50.28 -11.27
CA TYR A 231 -0.67 51.55 -11.31
C TYR A 231 0.37 51.48 -12.43
N HIS A 232 -0.11 51.52 -13.68
CA HIS A 232 0.67 52.02 -14.82
C HIS A 232 -0.28 52.42 -15.94
N ARG A 233 -1.00 53.52 -15.73
CA ARG A 233 -1.55 54.35 -16.82
C ARG A 233 -1.93 55.71 -16.24
N LEU A 234 -0.98 56.63 -16.23
CA LEU A 234 -1.14 58.09 -16.23
C LEU A 234 0.27 58.62 -16.53
N GLY A 235 0.57 58.76 -17.81
CA GLY A 235 1.73 59.49 -18.32
C GLY A 235 1.25 60.88 -18.75
N ASP A 236 2.05 61.86 -18.40
CA ASP A 236 1.85 63.29 -18.52
C ASP A 236 1.55 63.79 -19.95
N SER A 237 0.74 64.86 -19.96
CA SER A 237 0.88 66.12 -20.71
C SER A 237 1.93 66.22 -21.80
#